data_AF-A0A0M2LYI1-F1
#
_entry.id   AF-A0A0M2LYI1-F1
#
_cell.length_a   1.000
_cell.length_b   1.000
_cell.length_c   1.000
_cell.angle_alpha   90.00
_cell.angle_beta   90.00
_cell.angle_gamma   90.00
#
_symmetry.space_group_name_H-M   'P 1'
#
loop_
_entity.id
_entity.type
_entity.pdbx_description
1 polymer ?
#
loop_
_entity_poly.entity_id
_entity_poly.type
_entity_poly.pdbx_seq_one_letter_code
_entity_poly.pdbx_strand_id
1 'polypeptide(L)'
;MARIEVTDPFSGAVVTVEEDSPQAKAWGAVPTGPGYDLTKALADWKVDELKAYATEHEIALGEATKKAEIAAVIAASDKAPKAPETE
;
A
#
# COMPACT_ATOMS: atom_id res chain seq x y z
N MET A 1 9.18 -17.79 -12.11
CA MET A 1 8.13 -16.77 -12.20
C MET A 1 7.99 -16.17 -10.82
N ALA A 2 8.15 -14.85 -10.68
CA ALA A 2 8.01 -14.18 -9.39
C ALA A 2 6.52 -14.10 -9.01
N ARG A 3 6.21 -14.38 -7.75
CA ARG A 3 4.85 -14.23 -7.19
C ARG A 3 4.84 -12.98 -6.32
N ILE A 4 3.81 -12.17 -6.49
CA ILE A 4 3.58 -10.95 -5.73
C ILE A 4 2.24 -11.06 -5.02
N GLU A 5 2.14 -10.40 -3.87
CA GLU A 5 0.87 -10.16 -3.21
C GLU A 5 0.25 -8.92 -3.82
N VAL A 6 -1.04 -8.99 -4.13
CA VAL A 6 -1.82 -7.90 -4.71
C VAL A 6 -3.17 -7.84 -4.02
N THR A 7 -3.67 -6.62 -3.83
CA THR A 7 -5.01 -6.41 -3.28
C THR A 7 -6.03 -6.54 -4.41
N ASP A 8 -6.99 -7.45 -4.26
CA ASP A 8 -8.11 -7.62 -5.18
C ASP A 8 -9.02 -6.38 -5.11
N PRO A 9 -9.22 -5.65 -6.22
CA PRO A 9 -10.04 -4.43 -6.23
C PRO A 9 -11.55 -4.70 -6.06
N PHE A 10 -12.00 -5.95 -6.20
CA PHE A 10 -13.41 -6.34 -6.05
C PHE A 10 -13.74 -6.80 -4.63
N SER A 11 -12.81 -7.52 -4.01
CA SER A 11 -13.02 -8.13 -2.69
C SER A 11 -12.24 -7.44 -1.56
N GLY A 12 -11.22 -6.64 -1.88
CA GLY A 12 -10.29 -6.05 -0.92
C GLY A 12 -9.32 -7.06 -0.29
N ALA A 13 -9.38 -8.34 -0.69
CA ALA A 13 -8.50 -9.38 -0.15
C ALA A 13 -7.11 -9.31 -0.77
N VAL A 14 -6.08 -9.53 0.05
CA VAL A 14 -4.70 -9.73 -0.44
C VAL A 14 -4.59 -11.16 -0.98
N VAL A 15 -4.26 -11.28 -2.26
CA VAL A 15 -4.07 -12.58 -2.93
C VAL A 15 -2.72 -12.64 -3.61
N THR A 16 -2.13 -13.83 -3.64
CA THR A 16 -0.84 -14.05 -4.31
C THR A 16 -1.07 -14.36 -5.79
N VAL A 17 -0.58 -13.51 -6.68
CA VAL A 17 -0.64 -13.68 -8.14
C VAL A 17 0.77 -13.74 -8.73
N GLU A 18 0.90 -14.29 -9.94
CA GLU A 18 2.16 -14.20 -10.67
C GLU A 18 2.34 -12.78 -11.22
N GLU A 19 3.53 -12.22 -11.06
CA GLU A 19 3.85 -10.82 -11.44
C GLU A 19 3.53 -10.54 -12.92
N ASP A 20 3.80 -11.50 -13.80
CA ASP A 20 3.55 -11.38 -15.24
C ASP A 20 2.15 -11.83 -15.68
N SER A 21 1.29 -12.22 -14.72
CA SER A 21 -0.05 -12.70 -15.04
C SER A 21 -0.93 -11.60 -15.63
N PRO A 22 -1.87 -11.95 -16.54
CA PRO A 22 -2.91 -11.02 -16.98
C PRO A 22 -3.70 -10.43 -15.81
N GLN A 23 -3.83 -11.18 -14.71
CA GLN A 23 -4.53 -10.75 -13.50
C GLN A 23 -3.80 -9.61 -12.79
N ALA A 24 -2.49 -9.73 -12.57
CA ALA A 24 -1.67 -8.66 -12.01
C ALA A 24 -1.72 -7.39 -12.86
N LYS A 25 -1.65 -7.52 -14.20
CA LYS A 25 -1.74 -6.40 -15.15
C LYS A 25 -3.13 -5.76 -15.15
N ALA A 26 -4.21 -6.56 -15.10
CA ALA A 26 -5.58 -6.08 -15.14
C ALA A 26 -5.98 -5.33 -13.86
N TRP A 27 -5.42 -5.70 -12.71
CA TRP A 27 -5.74 -5.07 -11.43
C TRP A 27 -4.84 -3.87 -11.09
N GLY A 28 -3.92 -3.49 -11.99
CA GLY A 28 -2.97 -2.41 -11.70
C GLY A 28 -2.12 -2.73 -10.48
N ALA A 29 -1.73 -4.00 -10.33
CA ALA A 29 -1.02 -4.53 -9.18
C ALA A 29 0.13 -3.61 -8.77
N VAL A 30 -0.04 -2.94 -7.64
CA VAL A 30 1.08 -2.34 -6.91
C VAL A 30 1.76 -3.52 -6.23
N PRO A 31 3.01 -3.86 -6.57
CA PRO A 31 3.69 -4.98 -5.93
C PRO A 31 3.76 -4.68 -4.43
N THR A 32 3.20 -5.50 -3.53
CA THR A 32 3.36 -5.31 -2.08
C THR A 32 4.34 -6.32 -1.47
N GLY A 33 5.12 -7.00 -2.31
CA GLY A 33 6.03 -8.08 -1.91
C GLY A 33 7.29 -7.64 -1.16
N PRO A 34 8.00 -8.59 -0.51
CA PRO A 34 9.28 -8.34 0.15
C PRO A 34 10.34 -7.91 -0.88
N GLY A 35 10.60 -6.61 -0.94
CA GLY A 35 11.47 -5.98 -1.94
C GLY A 35 10.84 -4.76 -2.62
N TYR A 36 9.51 -4.59 -2.51
CA TYR A 36 8.84 -3.37 -2.92
C TYR A 36 8.97 -2.30 -1.83
N ASP A 37 9.74 -1.27 -2.17
CA ASP A 37 9.90 -0.10 -1.32
C ASP A 37 8.70 0.83 -1.54
N LEU A 38 7.61 0.55 -0.81
CA LEU A 38 6.39 1.35 -0.83
C LEU A 38 6.70 2.81 -0.47
N THR A 39 7.68 3.04 0.41
CA THR A 39 8.23 4.36 0.71
C THR A 39 8.76 5.10 -0.53
N LYS A 40 9.39 4.39 -1.48
CA LYS A 40 9.87 4.95 -2.74
C LYS A 40 8.74 5.26 -3.72
N ALA A 41 7.70 4.43 -3.77
CA ALA A 41 6.51 4.72 -4.57
C ALA A 41 5.72 5.93 -4.02
N LEU A 42 5.56 5.98 -2.70
CA LEU A 42 4.97 7.11 -1.98
C LEU A 42 5.86 8.36 -2.04
N ALA A 43 7.17 8.22 -2.29
CA ALA A 43 8.07 9.35 -2.50
C ALA A 43 7.79 10.09 -3.82
N ASP A 44 7.18 9.44 -4.81
CA ASP A 44 6.74 10.08 -6.05
C ASP A 44 5.38 10.81 -5.89
N TRP A 45 4.56 10.42 -4.91
CA TRP A 45 3.26 11.03 -4.63
C TRP A 45 3.40 12.42 -4.03
N LYS A 46 2.43 13.32 -4.22
CA LYS A 46 2.45 14.65 -3.57
C LYS A 46 2.08 14.54 -2.09
N VAL A 47 2.48 15.52 -1.29
CA VAL A 47 2.12 15.60 0.13
C VAL A 47 0.60 15.58 0.32
N ASP A 48 -0.14 16.24 -0.57
CA ASP A 48 -1.60 16.26 -0.53
C ASP A 48 -2.20 14.89 -0.82
N GLU A 49 -1.65 14.14 -1.79
CA GLU A 49 -2.07 12.77 -2.11
C GLU A 49 -1.77 11.80 -0.97
N LEU A 50 -0.61 11.94 -0.34
CA LEU A 50 -0.23 11.15 0.84
C LEU A 50 -1.17 11.42 2.03
N LYS A 51 -1.52 12.69 2.27
CA LYS A 51 -2.46 13.06 3.34
C LYS A 51 -3.87 12.57 3.04
N ALA A 52 -4.31 12.65 1.78
CA ALA A 52 -5.59 12.12 1.35
C ALA A 52 -5.64 10.60 1.58
N TYR A 53 -4.63 9.87 1.12
CA TYR A 53 -4.49 8.44 1.36
C TYR A 53 -4.50 8.10 2.84
N ALA A 54 -3.72 8.81 3.65
CA ALA A 54 -3.71 8.59 5.09
C ALA A 54 -5.08 8.84 5.73
N THR A 55 -5.84 9.83 5.24
CA THR A 55 -7.19 10.11 5.75
C THR A 55 -8.18 9.02 5.33
N GLU A 56 -8.14 8.60 4.06
CA GLU A 56 -9.02 7.53 3.54
C GLU A 56 -8.76 6.17 4.19
N HIS A 57 -7.49 5.91 4.54
CA HIS A 57 -7.08 4.66 5.18
C HIS A 57 -7.03 4.73 6.71
N GLU A 58 -7.48 5.84 7.31
CA GLU A 58 -7.47 6.09 8.76
C GLU A 58 -6.08 5.97 9.41
N ILE A 59 -5.05 6.34 8.66
CA ILE A 59 -3.65 6.32 9.09
C ILE A 59 -3.34 7.60 9.87
N ALA A 60 -2.97 7.44 11.13
CA ALA A 60 -2.53 8.54 11.98
C ALA A 60 -1.13 8.99 11.58
N LEU A 61 -1.04 10.15 10.92
CA LEU A 61 0.25 10.76 10.55
C LEU A 61 1.05 11.27 11.74
N GLY A 62 0.41 11.50 12.89
CA GLY A 62 1.07 11.93 14.12
C GLY A 62 1.88 13.22 13.93
N GLU A 63 3.17 13.17 14.24
CA GLU A 63 4.11 14.29 14.13
C GLU A 63 4.77 14.40 12.73
N ALA A 64 4.39 13.54 11.78
CA ALA A 64 4.97 13.55 10.45
C ALA A 64 4.55 14.81 9.68
N THR A 65 5.48 15.77 9.59
CA THR A 65 5.29 17.04 8.88
C THR A 65 5.99 17.06 7.52
N LYS A 66 7.02 16.23 7.35
CA LYS A 66 7.77 16.12 6.10
C LYS A 66 7.16 15.05 5.21
N LYS A 67 7.19 15.30 3.89
CA LYS A 67 6.75 14.35 2.87
C LYS A 67 7.27 12.92 3.09
N ALA A 68 8.58 12.81 3.32
CA ALA A 68 9.23 11.51 3.51
C ALA A 68 8.77 10.80 4.80
N GLU A 69 8.50 11.56 5.87
CA GLU A 69 7.98 10.99 7.12
C GLU A 69 6.53 10.52 6.95
N ILE A 70 5.70 11.30 6.27
CA ILE A 70 4.31 10.92 5.95
C ILE A 70 4.29 9.63 5.13
N ALA A 71 5.10 9.56 4.07
CA ALA A 71 5.24 8.36 3.24
C ALA A 71 5.72 7.15 4.05
N ALA A 72 6.67 7.33 4.96
CA ALA A 72 7.16 6.26 5.82
C ALA A 72 6.10 5.77 6.81
N VAL A 73 5.32 6.68 7.41
CA VAL A 73 4.22 6.31 8.31
C VAL A 73 3.16 5.53 7.55
N ILE A 74 2.76 6.00 6.37
CA ILE A 74 1.80 5.30 5.51
C ILE A 74 2.32 3.91 5.14
N ALA A 75 3.57 3.80 4.71
CA ALA A 75 4.15 2.52 4.34
C ALA A 75 4.27 1.55 5.53
N ALA A 76 4.55 2.07 6.73
CA ALA A 76 4.59 1.27 7.95
C ALA A 76 3.20 0.81 8.38
N SER A 77 2.18 1.65 8.21
CA SER A 77 0.78 1.32 8.49
C SER A 77 0.18 0.34 7.49
N ASP A 78 0.59 0.39 6.21
CA ASP A 78 0.17 -0.57 5.18
C ASP A 78 0.80 -1.97 5.41
N LYS A 79 2.03 -2.01 5.96
CA LYS A 79 2.69 -3.25 6.39
C LYS A 79 2.11 -3.84 7.67
N ALA A 80 1.34 -3.08 8.45
CA ALA A 80 0.61 -3.65 9.56
C ALA A 80 -0.54 -4.48 8.95
N PRO A 81 -0.61 -5.80 9.18
CA PRO A 81 -1.83 -6.52 8.84
C PRO A 81 -2.94 -5.82 9.61
N LYS A 82 -3.84 -5.14 8.89
CA LYS A 82 -5.11 -4.66 9.46
C LYS A 82 -5.86 -5.95 9.80
N ALA A 83 -5.55 -6.50 10.97
CA ALA A 83 -6.27 -7.62 11.52
C ALA A 83 -7.74 -7.18 11.59
N PRO A 84 -8.68 -8.02 11.13
CA PRO A 84 -10.09 -7.69 11.23
C PRO A 84 -10.46 -7.69 12.71
N GLU A 85 -10.66 -6.51 13.31
CA GLU A 85 -11.40 -6.44 14.55
C GLU A 85 -12.85 -6.79 14.23
N THR A 86 -13.16 -8.01 14.66
CA THR A 86 -14.47 -8.63 14.69
C THR A 86 -15.19 -8.05 15.90
N GLU A 87 -16.38 -7.47 15.70
CA GLU A 87 -17.44 -7.49 16.71
C GLU A 87 -18.77 -7.87 16.05
#